data_AF-A0A1M4S957-F1
#
_entry.id   AF-A0A1M4S957-F1
#
_cell.length_a   1.000
_cell.length_b   1.000
_cell.length_c   1.000
_cell.angle_alpha   90.00
_cell.angle_beta   90.00
_cell.angle_gamma   90.00
#
_symmetry.space_group_name_H-M   'P 1'
#
loop_
_entity.id
_entity.type
_entity.pdbx_description
1 polymer ?
#
loop_
_entity_poly.entity_id
_entity_poly.type
_entity_poly.pdbx_seq_one_letter_code
_entity_poly.pdbx_strand_id
1 'polypeptide(L)'
;MRGIVHLKWEKKLSVRNTEYSLGKKSQMVFFRHIVQKRQRCSLMTLFTIRATEDTFVISDKERRPQCHSPCLPVGKTGLGYMCYSRFISYIFFDLSEIPGHAKISSAKIKISLYDPPCLGQPPDYIGIQALKEPFRDCYTNYGNRPAVISHSLRKIPTHSATKFAIDVTDFVKAWHSGKYENHGLALVPVQMGTNGVILFHSSDSSDVSKHPALRINTVADGTCQKQCTASQEETYAVKKIRGFSKPYEIWNYTIYSYIVKNIGEKKIMVQLQFSPNNVDYLDEEPKIELLPGQSRIMISNFFARYIRLAFHLAPGETGEGTLKVWLQARQ
;
A
#
# COMPACT_ATOMS: atom_id res chain seq x y z
N MET A 1 55.90 13.90 -42.64
CA MET A 1 55.75 13.03 -43.83
C MET A 1 54.78 11.91 -43.49
N ARG A 2 53.78 11.69 -44.36
CA ARG A 2 52.69 10.66 -44.32
C ARG A 2 51.72 10.83 -43.13
N GLY A 3 50.46 11.30 -43.24
CA GLY A 3 49.54 11.45 -44.37
C GLY A 3 48.55 10.28 -44.46
N ILE A 4 47.26 10.63 -44.63
CA ILE A 4 46.12 9.86 -45.20
C ILE A 4 45.15 9.20 -44.18
N VAL A 5 43.81 9.24 -44.28
CA VAL A 5 42.79 9.99 -45.06
C VAL A 5 41.41 9.76 -44.38
N HIS A 6 40.51 10.74 -44.54
CA HIS A 6 39.06 10.73 -44.31
C HIS A 6 38.30 9.50 -44.84
N LEU A 7 37.06 9.25 -44.36
CA LEU A 7 35.89 9.15 -45.25
C LEU A 7 34.56 9.26 -44.49
N LYS A 8 33.83 10.30 -44.90
CA LYS A 8 32.45 10.65 -44.61
C LYS A 8 31.59 10.00 -45.69
N TRP A 9 30.43 9.45 -45.37
CA TRP A 9 29.43 9.08 -46.38
C TRP A 9 28.07 9.69 -46.02
N GLU A 10 27.76 10.79 -46.69
CA GLU A 10 26.38 11.16 -47.05
C GLU A 10 26.04 10.45 -48.36
N LYS A 11 24.79 9.98 -48.51
CA LYS A 11 24.20 9.77 -49.83
C LYS A 11 22.73 10.19 -49.82
N LYS A 12 22.51 11.40 -50.33
CA LYS A 12 21.28 11.84 -51.01
C LYS A 12 21.09 10.96 -52.26
N LEU A 13 19.88 10.49 -52.53
CA LEU A 13 19.42 10.19 -53.89
C LEU A 13 17.94 10.55 -54.02
N SER A 14 17.73 11.55 -54.86
CA SER A 14 16.46 11.98 -55.47
C SER A 14 16.33 11.25 -56.80
N VAL A 15 15.17 10.65 -57.12
CA VAL A 15 14.68 10.49 -58.49
C VAL A 15 13.14 10.52 -58.51
N ARG A 16 12.64 11.02 -59.65
CA ARG A 16 11.34 11.59 -60.04
C ARG A 16 10.16 10.61 -60.16
N ASN A 17 9.00 11.26 -60.19
CA ASN A 17 7.68 10.81 -60.64
C ASN A 17 7.68 9.95 -61.91
N THR A 18 6.80 8.94 -61.90
CA THR A 18 6.10 8.46 -63.09
C THR A 18 4.66 8.18 -62.71
N GLU A 19 3.73 8.91 -63.32
CA GLU A 19 2.29 8.62 -63.30
C GLU A 19 2.01 7.40 -64.19
N TYR A 20 1.16 6.49 -63.71
CA TYR A 20 0.24 5.71 -64.54
C TYR A 20 -0.99 5.36 -63.72
N SER A 21 -2.16 5.76 -64.22
CA SER A 21 -3.48 5.43 -63.68
C SER A 21 -3.85 3.98 -63.94
N LEU A 22 -4.52 3.31 -63.01
CA LEU A 22 -5.70 2.46 -63.27
C LEU A 22 -6.29 1.97 -61.94
N GLY A 23 -7.58 2.23 -61.77
CA GLY A 23 -8.28 2.13 -60.49
C GLY A 23 -8.50 0.72 -59.96
N LYS A 24 -8.72 0.66 -58.65
CA LYS A 24 -9.67 -0.25 -58.00
C LYS A 24 -9.97 0.26 -56.60
N LYS A 25 -11.26 0.39 -56.30
CA LYS A 25 -11.82 0.71 -54.98
C LYS A 25 -11.29 -0.29 -53.95
N SER A 26 -10.68 0.19 -52.88
CA SER A 26 -10.51 -0.57 -51.64
C SER A 26 -10.70 0.34 -50.44
N GLN A 27 -11.52 -0.15 -49.52
CA GLN A 27 -12.00 0.52 -48.32
C GLN A 27 -10.85 0.97 -47.42
N MET A 28 -10.89 2.23 -47.02
CA MET A 28 -9.95 2.82 -46.08
C MET A 28 -10.39 2.44 -44.65
N VAL A 29 -9.74 1.43 -44.08
CA VAL A 29 -9.87 1.08 -42.65
C VAL A 29 -9.13 2.12 -41.84
N PHE A 30 -9.86 2.98 -41.13
CA PHE A 30 -9.30 3.89 -40.14
C PHE A 30 -8.83 3.09 -38.91
N PHE A 31 -7.52 2.85 -38.80
CA PHE A 31 -6.91 2.52 -37.51
C PHE A 31 -6.85 3.79 -36.65
N ARG A 32 -7.90 4.05 -35.86
CA ARG A 32 -7.79 4.99 -34.73
C ARG A 32 -6.92 4.35 -33.66
N HIS A 33 -5.68 4.81 -33.55
CA HIS A 33 -4.87 4.62 -32.35
C HIS A 33 -5.61 5.27 -31.16
N ILE A 34 -6.28 4.45 -30.35
CA ILE A 34 -6.75 4.87 -29.03
C ILE A 34 -5.52 4.92 -28.13
N VAL A 35 -4.91 6.11 -28.02
CA VAL A 35 -3.99 6.40 -26.93
C VAL A 35 -4.83 6.46 -25.65
N GLN A 36 -4.88 5.34 -24.94
CA GLN A 36 -5.52 5.24 -23.63
C GLN A 36 -4.71 6.12 -22.67
N LYS A 37 -5.17 7.36 -22.42
CA LYS A 37 -4.65 8.22 -21.36
C LYS A 37 -4.80 7.46 -20.04
N ARG A 38 -3.69 6.93 -19.53
CA ARG A 38 -3.60 6.35 -18.18
C ARG A 38 -3.92 7.44 -17.17
N GLN A 39 -5.14 7.45 -16.67
CA GLN A 39 -5.54 8.32 -15.57
C GLN A 39 -4.86 7.79 -14.30
N ARG A 40 -3.82 8.51 -13.83
CA ARG A 40 -3.15 8.21 -12.56
C ARG A 40 -4.11 8.53 -11.43
N CYS A 41 -4.76 7.52 -10.88
CA CYS A 41 -5.47 7.63 -9.61
C CYS A 41 -4.44 7.45 -8.49
N SER A 42 -3.99 8.53 -7.86
CA SER A 42 -3.11 8.47 -6.69
C SER A 42 -3.99 8.34 -5.44
N LEU A 43 -4.28 7.12 -5.02
CA LEU A 43 -4.92 6.90 -3.72
C LEU A 43 -3.87 7.16 -2.63
N MET A 44 -4.14 8.15 -1.77
CA MET A 44 -3.38 8.40 -0.55
C MET A 44 -4.06 7.69 0.61
N THR A 45 -3.30 6.88 1.34
CA THR A 45 -3.78 6.21 2.57
C THR A 45 -3.02 6.79 3.76
N LEU A 46 -3.75 7.06 4.85
CA LEU A 46 -3.21 7.55 6.11
C LEU A 46 -3.28 6.44 7.17
N PHE A 47 -2.13 6.10 7.74
CA PHE A 47 -2.01 5.21 8.90
C PHE A 47 -1.68 6.03 10.14
N THR A 48 -2.25 5.65 11.29
CA THR A 48 -1.90 6.21 12.61
C THR A 48 -1.55 5.06 13.54
N ILE A 49 -0.25 4.86 13.74
CA ILE A 49 0.32 3.76 14.51
C ILE A 49 0.70 4.31 15.89
N ARG A 50 0.27 3.65 16.97
CA ARG A 50 0.68 4.04 18.34
C ARG A 50 2.03 3.40 18.67
N ALA A 51 2.77 4.01 19.60
CA ALA A 51 3.95 3.35 20.13
C ALA A 51 3.54 2.03 20.81
N THR A 52 4.24 0.96 20.47
CA THR A 52 4.00 -0.38 21.03
C THR A 52 4.93 -0.68 22.20
N GLU A 53 6.06 0.02 22.28
CA GLU A 53 7.01 -0.06 23.38
C GLU A 53 7.74 1.27 23.54
N ASP A 54 7.90 1.73 24.76
CA ASP A 54 8.74 2.87 25.12
C ASP A 54 9.36 2.69 26.51
N THR A 55 10.49 3.35 26.75
CA THR A 55 11.16 3.34 28.06
C THR A 55 12.19 4.47 28.11
N PHE A 56 12.87 4.64 29.24
CA PHE A 56 13.99 5.59 29.33
C PHE A 56 15.10 5.10 30.25
N VAL A 57 16.27 5.71 30.09
CA VAL A 57 17.46 5.41 30.88
C VAL A 57 18.03 6.66 31.51
N ILE A 58 18.69 6.49 32.66
CA ILE A 58 19.33 7.56 33.42
C ILE A 58 20.80 7.23 33.66
N SER A 59 21.71 8.14 33.34
CA SER A 59 23.16 7.87 33.37
C SER A 59 23.74 7.51 34.74
N ASP A 60 23.15 8.02 35.82
CA ASP A 60 23.56 7.72 37.19
C ASP A 60 22.95 6.43 37.75
N LYS A 61 22.05 5.79 37.00
CA LYS A 61 21.40 4.52 37.35
C LYS A 61 21.74 3.44 36.33
N GLU A 62 23.01 3.10 36.23
CA GLU A 62 23.54 2.20 35.19
C GLU A 62 22.80 0.87 35.08
N ARG A 63 22.40 0.26 36.20
CA ARG A 63 21.82 -1.10 36.23
C ARG A 63 20.34 -1.14 36.60
N ARG A 64 19.67 0.01 36.71
CA ARG A 64 18.25 0.05 37.12
C ARG A 64 17.37 0.41 35.92
N PRO A 65 16.66 -0.57 35.33
CA PRO A 65 15.72 -0.26 34.26
C PRO A 65 14.55 0.56 34.81
N GLN A 66 13.91 1.30 33.92
CA GLN A 66 12.64 1.94 34.19
C GLN A 66 11.54 1.05 33.61
N CYS A 67 10.40 1.02 34.29
CA CYS A 67 9.28 0.12 34.00
C CYS A 67 8.00 0.93 33.96
N HIS A 68 7.17 0.74 32.94
CA HIS A 68 5.81 1.28 32.87
C HIS A 68 5.72 2.76 33.23
N SER A 69 6.71 3.54 32.80
CA SER A 69 6.78 4.94 33.20
C SER A 69 5.70 5.72 32.47
N PRO A 70 4.89 6.55 33.14
CA PRO A 70 3.86 7.36 32.48
C PRO A 70 4.45 8.52 31.67
N CYS A 71 5.78 8.73 31.73
CA CYS A 71 6.44 9.79 31.00
C CYS A 71 7.79 9.38 30.43
N LEU A 72 8.20 10.08 29.38
CA LEU A 72 9.46 9.89 28.67
C LEU A 72 10.32 11.15 28.88
N PRO A 73 11.25 11.13 29.85
CA PRO A 73 12.12 12.26 30.14
C PRO A 73 13.31 12.35 29.17
N VAL A 74 13.58 13.57 28.69
CA VAL A 74 14.75 13.88 27.85
C VAL A 74 15.44 15.12 28.39
N GLY A 75 16.72 15.03 28.72
CA GLY A 75 17.43 16.18 29.29
C GLY A 75 18.56 15.78 30.23
N LYS A 76 18.84 16.69 31.16
CA LYS A 76 19.91 16.54 32.14
C LYS A 76 19.49 17.21 33.44
N THR A 77 19.71 16.57 34.59
CA THR A 77 19.59 17.22 35.90
C THR A 77 20.93 17.19 36.63
N GLY A 78 21.10 18.06 37.63
CA GLY A 78 22.30 18.12 38.48
C GLY A 78 23.01 19.47 38.49
N LEU A 79 23.77 19.75 39.55
CA LEU A 79 24.55 20.98 39.76
C LEU A 79 26.04 20.68 39.56
N GLY A 80 26.67 21.33 38.57
CA GLY A 80 28.12 21.30 38.35
C GLY A 80 28.63 20.25 37.34
N TYR A 81 29.94 20.27 37.08
CA TYR A 81 30.61 19.41 36.09
C TYR A 81 30.68 17.92 36.49
N MET A 82 30.50 17.59 37.78
CA MET A 82 30.81 16.27 38.35
C MET A 82 29.58 15.39 38.64
N CYS A 83 28.40 15.96 38.91
CA CYS A 83 27.22 15.20 39.34
C CYS A 83 26.00 15.57 38.47
N TYR A 84 25.88 14.92 37.31
CA TYR A 84 24.71 15.09 36.46
C TYR A 84 24.11 13.76 35.99
N SER A 85 22.79 13.77 35.84
CA SER A 85 22.00 12.63 35.40
C SER A 85 21.43 12.96 34.03
N ARG A 86 21.81 12.19 33.01
CA ARG A 86 21.34 12.33 31.64
C ARG A 86 20.16 11.39 31.41
N PHE A 87 19.08 11.92 30.84
CA PHE A 87 17.86 11.19 30.52
C PHE A 87 17.76 10.99 29.01
N ILE A 88 17.61 9.74 28.58
CA ILE A 88 17.41 9.35 27.18
C ILE A 88 16.17 8.46 27.13
N SER A 89 15.20 8.82 26.29
CA SER A 89 14.00 8.00 26.07
C SER A 89 14.09 7.22 24.77
N TYR A 90 13.41 6.09 24.70
CA TYR A 90 13.30 5.24 23.51
C TYR A 90 11.84 4.99 23.19
N ILE A 91 11.51 4.96 21.90
CA ILE A 91 10.14 4.74 21.40
C ILE A 91 10.19 3.83 20.18
N PHE A 92 9.34 2.82 20.15
CA PHE A 92 9.20 1.87 19.05
C PHE A 92 7.77 1.92 18.47
N PHE A 93 7.68 1.83 17.15
CA PHE A 93 6.42 1.77 16.41
C PHE A 93 6.46 0.54 15.49
N ASP A 94 5.49 -0.37 15.66
CA ASP A 94 5.36 -1.52 14.75
C ASP A 94 4.77 -1.08 13.41
N LEU A 95 5.49 -1.34 12.32
CA LEU A 95 5.08 -0.97 10.96
C LEU A 95 4.36 -2.11 10.21
N SER A 96 4.09 -3.24 10.87
CA SER A 96 3.47 -4.43 10.27
C SER A 96 2.11 -4.15 9.62
N GLU A 97 1.39 -3.13 10.09
CA GLU A 97 0.11 -2.69 9.52
C GLU A 97 0.25 -2.07 8.11
N ILE A 98 1.46 -1.66 7.71
CA ILE A 98 1.70 -1.01 6.42
C ILE A 98 1.99 -2.07 5.36
N PRO A 99 1.19 -2.14 4.28
CA PRO A 99 1.44 -3.11 3.22
C PRO A 99 2.84 -2.96 2.63
N GLY A 100 3.54 -4.07 2.37
CA GLY A 100 4.90 -4.05 1.81
C GLY A 100 5.02 -3.36 0.45
N HIS A 101 3.92 -3.25 -0.32
CA HIS A 101 3.87 -2.57 -1.61
C HIS A 101 3.53 -1.08 -1.51
N ALA A 102 3.21 -0.56 -0.32
CA ALA A 102 2.84 0.84 -0.14
C ALA A 102 4.08 1.74 -0.25
N LYS A 103 4.00 2.85 -0.98
CA LYS A 103 5.11 3.82 -1.02
C LYS A 103 4.88 4.91 0.01
N ILE A 104 5.73 4.98 1.03
CA ILE A 104 5.67 6.03 2.04
C ILE A 104 5.95 7.39 1.38
N SER A 105 4.99 8.31 1.46
CA SER A 105 5.14 9.68 0.98
C SER A 105 5.62 10.62 2.09
N SER A 106 5.09 10.47 3.31
CA SER A 106 5.52 11.23 4.49
C SER A 106 5.30 10.44 5.78
N ALA A 107 6.15 10.63 6.78
CA ALA A 107 5.92 10.09 8.12
C ALA A 107 6.25 11.14 9.19
N LYS A 108 5.33 11.35 10.14
CA LYS A 108 5.49 12.29 11.24
C LYS A 108 5.13 11.66 12.58
N ILE A 109 6.03 11.77 13.55
CA ILE A 109 5.75 11.41 14.94
C ILE A 109 5.07 12.58 15.62
N LYS A 110 3.97 12.29 16.30
CA LYS A 110 3.30 13.19 17.23
C LYS A 110 3.65 12.74 18.66
N ILE A 111 4.32 13.61 19.40
CA ILE A 111 4.54 13.47 20.86
C ILE A 111 4.00 14.70 21.58
N SER A 112 3.45 14.50 22.78
CA SER A 112 2.81 15.54 23.58
C SER A 112 3.55 15.71 24.90
N LEU A 113 3.63 16.94 25.41
CA LEU A 113 4.22 17.20 26.72
C LEU A 113 3.37 16.61 27.84
N TYR A 114 4.04 16.06 28.84
CA TYR A 114 3.46 15.62 30.11
C TYR A 114 3.10 16.82 31.00
N ASP A 115 2.42 16.58 32.13
CA ASP A 115 2.13 17.62 33.14
C ASP A 115 2.82 17.26 34.48
N PRO A 116 3.77 18.07 34.98
CA PRO A 116 4.33 19.27 34.36
C PRO A 116 5.16 18.96 33.10
N PRO A 117 5.31 19.92 32.16
CA PRO A 117 5.99 19.69 30.88
C PRO A 117 7.52 19.57 31.00
N CYS A 118 8.09 20.10 32.07
CA CYS A 118 9.52 20.07 32.31
C CYS A 118 9.86 20.22 33.79
N LEU A 119 11.07 19.78 34.15
CA LEU A 119 11.70 20.00 35.45
C LEU A 119 13.00 20.77 35.23
N GLY A 120 13.22 21.88 35.94
CA GLY A 120 14.39 22.75 35.72
C GLY A 120 14.34 23.48 34.37
N GLN A 121 15.50 23.85 33.83
CA GLN A 121 15.59 24.49 32.51
C GLN A 121 15.84 23.40 31.43
N PRO A 122 14.83 22.97 30.67
CA PRO A 122 15.01 21.94 29.64
C PRO A 122 15.96 22.43 28.52
N PRO A 123 16.58 21.52 27.75
CA PRO A 123 17.38 21.89 26.59
C PRO A 123 16.53 22.60 25.53
N ASP A 124 17.12 23.58 24.82
CA ASP A 124 16.49 24.29 23.70
C ASP A 124 16.24 23.37 22.49
N TYR A 125 17.02 22.28 22.42
CA TYR A 125 16.89 21.26 21.40
C TYR A 125 16.98 19.86 22.01
N ILE A 126 16.05 19.01 21.60
CA ILE A 126 16.21 17.55 21.70
C ILE A 126 16.69 16.99 20.38
N GLY A 127 17.21 15.78 20.43
CA GLY A 127 17.68 15.01 19.29
C GLY A 127 16.81 13.80 19.10
N ILE A 128 16.54 13.43 17.85
CA ILE A 128 15.95 12.14 17.49
C ILE A 128 16.96 11.33 16.67
N GLN A 129 17.15 10.06 17.00
CA GLN A 129 18.11 9.15 16.37
C GLN A 129 17.51 7.77 16.16
N ALA A 130 17.81 7.12 15.04
CA ALA A 130 17.40 5.73 14.80
C ALA A 130 18.30 4.76 15.57
N LEU A 131 17.70 3.72 16.12
CA LEU A 131 18.42 2.70 16.89
C LEU A 131 19.01 1.62 15.97
N LYS A 132 20.20 1.14 16.33
CA LYS A 132 20.87 0.01 15.68
C LYS A 132 20.50 -1.31 16.36
N GLU A 133 20.12 -1.28 17.63
CA GLU A 133 19.78 -2.45 18.45
C GLU A 133 18.41 -2.24 19.10
N PRO A 134 17.65 -3.33 19.34
CA PRO A 134 16.36 -3.23 20.02
C PRO A 134 16.53 -2.85 21.48
N PHE A 135 15.44 -2.37 22.09
CA PHE A 135 15.33 -2.14 23.52
C PHE A 135 14.08 -2.85 24.03
N ARG A 136 14.00 -3.01 25.35
CA ARG A 136 12.82 -3.53 26.03
C ARG A 136 12.47 -2.74 27.28
N ASP A 137 11.19 -2.47 27.50
CA ASP A 137 10.74 -1.90 28.78
C ASP A 137 11.04 -2.88 29.93
N CYS A 138 11.25 -2.35 31.13
CA CYS A 138 11.69 -3.12 32.32
C CYS A 138 13.03 -3.87 32.23
N TYR A 139 13.76 -3.78 31.12
CA TYR A 139 15.06 -4.44 30.94
C TYR A 139 16.17 -3.46 30.56
N THR A 140 15.83 -2.48 29.74
CA THR A 140 16.78 -1.47 29.28
C THR A 140 17.14 -0.53 30.41
N ASN A 141 18.43 -0.42 30.67
CA ASN A 141 19.07 0.44 31.63
C ASN A 141 20.21 1.19 30.93
N TYR A 142 20.86 2.12 31.64
CA TYR A 142 21.89 2.90 30.97
C TYR A 142 23.12 2.06 30.58
N GLY A 143 23.44 0.98 31.30
CA GLY A 143 24.56 0.10 31.01
C GLY A 143 24.37 -0.77 29.75
N ASN A 144 23.13 -1.18 29.44
CA ASN A 144 22.79 -2.00 28.26
C ASN A 144 21.98 -1.26 27.19
N ARG A 145 21.99 0.09 27.22
CA ARG A 145 21.22 0.91 26.30
C ARG A 145 21.60 0.64 24.83
N PRO A 146 20.63 0.67 23.89
CA PRO A 146 20.88 0.33 22.49
C PRO A 146 21.85 1.31 21.83
N ALA A 147 22.71 0.78 20.95
CA ALA A 147 23.50 1.61 20.04
C ALA A 147 22.60 2.35 19.04
N VAL A 148 23.07 3.49 18.54
CA VAL A 148 22.39 4.34 17.56
C VAL A 148 23.03 4.22 16.17
N ILE A 149 22.27 4.53 15.12
CA ILE A 149 22.80 4.64 13.75
C ILE A 149 23.59 5.95 13.63
N SER A 150 24.84 5.85 13.19
CA SER A 150 25.71 7.03 12.99
C SER A 150 25.08 8.02 12.02
N HIS A 151 25.24 9.32 12.31
CA HIS A 151 24.71 10.44 11.50
C HIS A 151 23.18 10.49 11.35
N SER A 152 22.40 9.73 12.13
CA SER A 152 20.94 9.82 12.12
C SER A 152 20.37 10.96 12.98
N LEU A 153 21.20 11.71 13.70
CA LEU A 153 20.72 12.75 14.62
C LEU A 153 20.02 13.90 13.89
N ARG A 154 18.76 14.13 14.22
CA ARG A 154 18.01 15.35 13.85
C ARG A 154 17.72 16.17 15.10
N LYS A 155 17.96 17.47 15.06
CA LYS A 155 17.69 18.40 16.15
C LYS A 155 16.26 18.95 16.04
N ILE A 156 15.52 18.93 17.13
CA ILE A 156 14.14 19.41 17.23
C ILE A 156 14.11 20.53 18.27
N PRO A 157 13.70 21.75 17.90
CA PRO A 157 13.57 22.86 18.85
C PRO A 157 12.47 22.55 19.86
N THR A 158 12.71 22.87 21.13
CA THR A 158 11.76 22.63 22.24
C THR A 158 10.90 23.85 22.58
N HIS A 159 11.32 25.04 22.18
CA HIS A 159 10.58 26.27 22.45
C HIS A 159 9.26 26.34 21.66
N SER A 160 8.23 26.86 22.33
CA SER A 160 6.94 27.29 21.73
C SER A 160 5.94 26.19 21.31
N ALA A 161 6.17 24.91 21.63
CA ALA A 161 5.26 23.82 21.25
C ALA A 161 4.79 22.99 22.45
N THR A 162 3.47 22.87 22.64
CA THR A 162 2.86 21.90 23.58
C THR A 162 2.75 20.49 22.97
N LYS A 163 2.90 20.40 21.65
CA LYS A 163 2.84 19.17 20.84
C LYS A 163 3.88 19.25 19.74
N PHE A 164 4.65 18.19 19.56
CA PHE A 164 5.69 18.11 18.54
C PHE A 164 5.24 17.22 17.40
N ALA A 165 5.47 17.68 16.17
CA ALA A 165 5.28 16.90 14.95
C ALA A 165 6.65 16.75 14.27
N ILE A 166 7.30 15.62 14.49
CA ILE A 166 8.68 15.38 14.07
C ILE A 166 8.68 14.59 12.75
N ASP A 167 9.30 15.15 11.71
CA ASP A 167 9.45 14.45 10.42
C ASP A 167 10.52 13.35 10.52
N VAL A 168 10.06 12.11 10.36
CA VAL A 168 10.88 10.88 10.37
C VAL A 168 10.75 10.11 9.06
N THR A 169 10.31 10.77 7.98
CA THR A 169 10.01 10.15 6.68
C THR A 169 11.13 9.25 6.19
N ASP A 170 12.39 9.68 6.30
CA ASP A 170 13.52 8.90 5.79
C ASP A 170 13.82 7.66 6.63
N PHE A 171 13.59 7.70 7.95
CA PHE A 171 13.74 6.52 8.81
C PHE A 171 12.68 5.48 8.47
N VAL A 172 11.41 5.91 8.40
CA VAL A 172 10.31 4.99 8.09
C VAL A 172 10.42 4.42 6.68
N LYS A 173 10.86 5.21 5.69
CA LYS A 173 11.19 4.69 4.35
C LYS A 173 12.29 3.63 4.39
N ALA A 174 13.37 3.86 5.15
CA ALA A 174 14.47 2.92 5.25
C ALA A 174 14.05 1.62 5.96
N TRP A 175 13.21 1.70 6.99
CA TRP A 175 12.65 0.55 7.67
C TRP A 175 11.68 -0.24 6.79
N HIS A 176 10.73 0.44 6.16
CA HIS A 176 9.71 -0.20 5.32
C HIS A 176 10.29 -0.86 4.07
N SER A 177 11.35 -0.29 3.48
CA SER A 177 12.08 -0.89 2.36
C SER A 177 13.03 -2.02 2.76
N GLY A 178 13.19 -2.31 4.06
CA GLY A 178 14.14 -3.30 4.57
C GLY A 178 15.61 -2.88 4.48
N LYS A 179 15.91 -1.61 4.18
CA LYS A 179 17.28 -1.08 4.16
C LYS A 179 17.91 -1.13 5.57
N TYR A 180 17.11 -0.85 6.59
CA TYR A 180 17.49 -0.98 7.99
C TYR A 180 16.39 -1.72 8.74
N GLU A 181 16.76 -2.51 9.73
CA GLU A 181 15.80 -3.08 10.67
C GLU A 181 15.20 -1.97 11.53
N ASN A 182 13.91 -2.10 11.86
CA ASN A 182 13.24 -1.16 12.74
C ASN A 182 13.48 -1.57 14.19
N HIS A 183 14.36 -0.84 14.88
CA HIS A 183 14.59 -0.98 16.32
C HIS A 183 14.05 0.21 17.13
N GLY A 184 13.33 1.14 16.47
CA GLY A 184 12.80 2.33 17.10
C GLY A 184 13.78 3.51 17.10
N LEU A 185 13.47 4.48 17.97
CA LEU A 185 14.11 5.79 18.00
C LEU A 185 14.52 6.17 19.41
N ALA A 186 15.64 6.86 19.54
CA ALA A 186 16.08 7.52 20.76
C ALA A 186 15.74 9.02 20.72
N LEU A 187 15.21 9.54 21.83
CA LEU A 187 15.13 10.96 22.13
C LEU A 187 16.27 11.32 23.09
N VAL A 188 17.17 12.20 22.66
CA VAL A 188 18.40 12.53 23.38
C VAL A 188 18.53 14.03 23.66
N PRO A 189 19.16 14.46 24.75
CA PRO A 189 19.55 15.86 24.90
C PRO A 189 20.68 16.19 23.93
N VAL A 190 20.54 17.31 23.21
CA VAL A 190 21.56 17.81 22.25
C VAL A 190 22.45 18.85 22.90
N GLN A 191 21.89 19.71 23.76
CA GLN A 191 22.64 20.68 24.52
C GLN A 191 22.97 20.13 25.91
N MET A 192 24.24 20.20 26.30
CA MET A 192 24.73 19.67 27.58
C MET A 192 24.87 20.75 28.68
N GLY A 193 24.64 22.02 28.32
CA GLY A 193 24.76 23.18 29.21
C GLY A 193 23.52 23.49 30.04
N THR A 194 22.39 22.79 29.81
CA THR A 194 21.15 23.00 30.57
C THR A 194 21.06 22.05 31.78
N ASN A 195 20.20 22.40 32.74
CA ASN A 195 20.01 21.69 34.01
C ASN A 195 18.55 21.25 34.22
N GLY A 196 17.86 20.91 33.14
CA GLY A 196 16.50 20.42 33.19
C GLY A 196 16.17 19.34 32.16
N VAL A 197 14.96 18.83 32.31
CA VAL A 197 14.40 17.71 31.58
C VAL A 197 13.04 18.10 31.03
N ILE A 198 12.81 17.83 29.76
CA ILE A 198 11.48 17.89 29.15
C ILE A 198 10.80 16.52 29.32
N LEU A 199 9.50 16.52 29.64
CA LEU A 199 8.73 15.32 29.90
C LEU A 199 7.68 15.15 28.80
N PHE A 200 7.67 13.99 28.15
CA PHE A 200 6.63 13.61 27.18
C PHE A 200 5.72 12.53 27.76
N HIS A 201 4.50 12.43 27.25
CA HIS A 201 3.66 11.25 27.51
C HIS A 201 4.27 9.99 26.91
N SER A 202 4.20 8.88 27.65
CA SER A 202 4.49 7.52 27.18
C SER A 202 3.21 6.77 26.77
N SER A 203 3.37 5.55 26.26
CA SER A 203 2.29 4.57 26.05
C SER A 203 1.64 4.09 27.35
N ASP A 204 2.33 4.19 28.49
CA ASP A 204 1.77 3.84 29.82
C ASP A 204 1.07 5.01 30.51
N SER A 205 1.04 6.20 29.89
CA SER A 205 0.32 7.33 30.45
C SER A 205 -1.20 7.11 30.42
N SER A 206 -1.92 7.61 31.42
CA SER A 206 -3.37 7.40 31.54
C SER A 206 -4.19 8.04 30.41
N ASP A 207 -3.70 9.14 29.83
CA ASP A 207 -4.35 9.84 28.72
C ASP A 207 -3.91 9.27 27.37
N VAL A 208 -4.66 8.28 26.91
CA VAL A 208 -4.46 7.59 25.62
C VAL A 208 -4.44 8.55 24.41
N SER A 209 -5.08 9.71 24.51
CA SER A 209 -5.10 10.70 23.42
C SER A 209 -3.77 11.42 23.22
N LYS A 210 -2.89 11.35 24.23
CA LYS A 210 -1.57 11.99 24.26
C LYS A 210 -0.42 11.03 24.05
N HIS A 211 -0.68 9.72 23.96
CA HIS A 211 0.30 8.69 23.62
C HIS A 211 1.11 9.05 22.37
N PRO A 212 2.40 8.67 22.30
CA PRO A 212 3.20 8.81 21.09
C PRO A 212 2.52 8.10 19.91
N ALA A 213 2.41 8.79 18.78
CA ALA A 213 1.78 8.25 17.57
C ALA A 213 2.56 8.61 16.31
N LEU A 214 2.74 7.64 15.43
CA LEU A 214 3.36 7.78 14.13
C LEU A 214 2.29 7.86 13.04
N ARG A 215 2.20 9.01 12.37
CA ARG A 215 1.30 9.24 11.24
C ARG A 215 2.05 9.06 9.93
N ILE A 216 1.58 8.13 9.10
CA ILE A 216 2.23 7.79 7.83
C ILE A 216 1.23 7.98 6.71
N ASN A 217 1.60 8.81 5.75
CA ASN A 217 0.91 8.87 4.47
C ASN A 217 1.65 7.98 3.49
N THR A 218 0.90 7.14 2.78
CA THR A 218 1.41 6.35 1.67
C THR A 218 0.72 6.78 0.39
N VAL A 219 1.46 6.83 -0.70
CA VAL A 219 0.90 6.82 -2.04
C VAL A 219 0.89 5.38 -2.53
N ALA A 220 -0.19 4.97 -3.17
CA ALA A 220 -0.15 3.75 -3.96
C ALA A 220 0.99 3.91 -4.99
N ASP A 221 1.89 2.93 -5.06
CA ASP A 221 2.82 2.87 -6.18
C ASP A 221 1.99 2.85 -7.48
N GLY A 222 2.47 3.52 -8.53
CA GLY A 222 1.75 3.87 -9.75
C GLY A 222 1.26 2.70 -10.62
N THR A 223 1.12 1.50 -10.07
CA THR A 223 0.15 0.52 -10.52
C THR A 223 -0.98 0.54 -9.51
N CYS A 224 -2.10 1.15 -9.87
CA CYS A 224 -3.38 0.73 -9.32
C CYS A 224 -3.41 -0.79 -9.49
N GLN A 225 -3.16 -1.56 -8.41
CA GLN A 225 -3.81 -2.85 -8.25
C GLN A 225 -5.28 -2.47 -8.20
N LYS A 226 -5.86 -2.33 -9.40
CA LYS A 226 -7.28 -2.43 -9.63
C LYS A 226 -7.69 -3.53 -8.68
N GLN A 227 -8.56 -3.21 -7.73
CA GLN A 227 -9.13 -4.15 -6.77
C GLN A 227 -9.10 -5.51 -7.44
N CYS A 228 -8.30 -6.45 -6.90
CA CYS A 228 -8.02 -7.77 -7.49
C CYS A 228 -9.28 -8.64 -7.48
N THR A 229 -10.41 -8.04 -7.80
CA THR A 229 -11.79 -8.45 -7.77
C THR A 229 -12.41 -7.85 -9.04
N ALA A 230 -12.62 -8.66 -10.07
CA ALA A 230 -13.48 -8.27 -11.18
C ALA A 230 -14.92 -8.54 -10.76
N SER A 231 -15.79 -7.53 -10.95
CA SER A 231 -17.24 -7.70 -10.88
C SER A 231 -17.81 -7.18 -12.19
N GLN A 232 -18.33 -8.08 -13.01
CA GLN A 232 -19.02 -7.74 -14.25
C GLN A 232 -20.48 -8.15 -14.09
N GLU A 233 -21.39 -7.32 -14.58
CA GLU A 233 -22.83 -7.56 -14.51
C GLU A 233 -23.44 -7.39 -15.89
N GLU A 234 -24.26 -8.36 -16.28
CA GLU A 234 -24.92 -8.40 -17.57
C GLU A 234 -26.37 -8.89 -17.40
N THR A 235 -27.26 -8.37 -18.24
CA THR A 235 -28.66 -8.82 -18.29
C THR A 235 -29.02 -9.15 -19.73
N TYR A 236 -29.66 -10.30 -19.92
CA TYR A 236 -29.98 -10.87 -21.23
C TYR A 236 -31.45 -11.22 -21.34
N ALA A 237 -32.05 -10.88 -22.48
CA ALA A 237 -33.29 -11.50 -22.94
C ALA A 237 -32.95 -12.90 -23.48
N VAL A 238 -33.63 -13.92 -22.97
CA VAL A 238 -33.38 -15.32 -23.29
C VAL A 238 -34.46 -15.83 -24.22
N LYS A 239 -34.05 -16.33 -25.39
CA LYS A 239 -34.95 -16.88 -26.41
C LYS A 239 -34.80 -18.40 -26.49
N LYS A 240 -35.60 -19.03 -27.36
CA LYS A 240 -35.48 -20.46 -27.67
C LYS A 240 -34.16 -20.81 -28.37
N ILE A 241 -33.61 -19.89 -29.14
CA ILE A 241 -32.30 -20.04 -29.79
C ILE A 241 -31.20 -19.81 -28.74
N ARG A 242 -30.12 -20.61 -28.83
CA ARG A 242 -28.95 -20.50 -27.94
C ARG A 242 -28.33 -19.10 -28.03
N GLY A 243 -28.24 -18.43 -26.89
CA GLY A 243 -27.54 -17.18 -26.68
C GLY A 243 -26.29 -17.38 -25.82
N PHE A 244 -25.44 -16.35 -25.78
CA PHE A 244 -24.17 -16.38 -25.05
C PHE A 244 -23.94 -15.06 -24.32
N SER A 245 -23.32 -15.13 -23.14
CA SER A 245 -22.76 -13.96 -22.48
C SER A 245 -21.56 -13.43 -23.26
N LYS A 246 -21.07 -12.24 -22.90
CA LYS A 246 -19.75 -11.82 -23.36
C LYS A 246 -18.69 -12.81 -22.88
N PRO A 247 -17.69 -13.10 -23.71
CA PRO A 247 -16.55 -13.89 -23.28
C PRO A 247 -15.60 -13.04 -22.44
N TYR A 248 -15.11 -13.60 -21.35
CA TYR A 248 -14.13 -12.98 -20.46
C TYR A 248 -12.81 -13.73 -20.49
N GLU A 249 -11.71 -12.98 -20.63
CA GLU A 249 -10.37 -13.51 -20.41
C GLU A 249 -10.13 -13.64 -18.91
N ILE A 250 -9.84 -14.85 -18.45
CA ILE A 250 -9.74 -15.21 -17.02
C ILE A 250 -8.35 -15.69 -16.61
N TRP A 251 -7.37 -15.63 -17.54
CA TRP A 251 -6.00 -16.09 -17.31
C TRP A 251 -5.32 -15.50 -16.07
N ASN A 252 -5.69 -14.28 -15.72
CA ASN A 252 -5.08 -13.53 -14.61
C ASN A 252 -5.84 -13.68 -13.28
N TYR A 253 -6.84 -14.56 -13.17
CA TYR A 253 -7.60 -14.79 -11.93
C TYR A 253 -7.26 -16.16 -11.34
N THR A 254 -7.02 -16.21 -10.02
CA THR A 254 -6.81 -17.48 -9.29
C THR A 254 -8.13 -18.15 -8.92
N ILE A 255 -9.18 -17.37 -8.69
CA ILE A 255 -10.53 -17.88 -8.37
C ILE A 255 -11.55 -17.04 -9.13
N TYR A 256 -12.56 -17.68 -9.71
CA TYR A 256 -13.71 -16.96 -10.29
C TYR A 256 -14.98 -17.78 -10.18
N SER A 257 -16.12 -17.11 -10.24
CA SER A 257 -17.43 -17.72 -10.28
C SER A 257 -18.39 -16.90 -11.16
N TYR A 258 -19.28 -17.62 -11.83
CA TYR A 258 -20.47 -17.05 -12.43
C TYR A 258 -21.61 -17.16 -11.43
N ILE A 259 -22.25 -16.05 -11.11
CA ILE A 259 -23.53 -16.06 -10.42
C ILE A 259 -24.59 -15.79 -11.48
N VAL A 260 -25.59 -16.65 -11.57
CA VAL A 260 -26.66 -16.54 -12.57
C VAL A 260 -27.98 -16.53 -11.85
N LYS A 261 -28.85 -15.57 -12.19
CA LYS A 261 -30.20 -15.45 -11.63
C LYS A 261 -31.22 -15.32 -12.74
N ASN A 262 -32.19 -16.22 -12.74
CA ASN A 262 -33.37 -16.06 -13.56
C ASN A 262 -34.27 -14.99 -12.91
N ILE A 263 -34.39 -13.84 -13.58
CA ILE A 263 -35.24 -12.73 -13.11
C ILE A 263 -36.53 -12.62 -13.92
N GLY A 264 -36.77 -13.54 -14.86
CA GLY A 264 -38.01 -13.66 -15.61
C GLY A 264 -38.92 -14.77 -15.09
N GLU A 265 -39.98 -15.04 -15.86
CA GLU A 265 -41.04 -16.00 -15.50
C GLU A 265 -40.90 -17.37 -16.19
N LYS A 266 -39.95 -17.51 -17.10
CA LYS A 266 -39.74 -18.72 -17.91
C LYS A 266 -38.59 -19.54 -17.38
N LYS A 267 -38.64 -20.87 -17.49
CA LYS A 267 -37.49 -21.73 -17.17
C LYS A 267 -36.36 -21.55 -18.18
N ILE A 268 -35.13 -21.45 -17.68
CA ILE A 268 -33.94 -21.17 -18.50
C ILE A 268 -32.90 -22.28 -18.29
N MET A 269 -32.34 -22.79 -19.38
CA MET A 269 -31.16 -23.65 -19.33
C MET A 269 -29.90 -22.81 -19.43
N VAL A 270 -28.92 -23.08 -18.56
CA VAL A 270 -27.61 -22.42 -18.56
C VAL A 270 -26.47 -23.45 -18.55
N GLN A 271 -25.35 -23.09 -19.17
CA GLN A 271 -24.17 -23.94 -19.27
C GLN A 271 -22.91 -23.08 -19.37
N LEU A 272 -21.84 -23.42 -18.65
CA LEU A 272 -20.55 -22.75 -18.84
C LEU A 272 -19.88 -23.28 -20.11
N GLN A 273 -19.15 -22.39 -20.79
CA GLN A 273 -18.30 -22.73 -21.92
C GLN A 273 -16.91 -22.14 -21.74
N PHE A 274 -15.89 -22.91 -22.11
CA PHE A 274 -14.48 -22.51 -22.00
C PHE A 274 -13.75 -22.61 -23.33
N SER A 275 -12.78 -21.71 -23.55
CA SER A 275 -12.03 -21.62 -24.79
C SER A 275 -10.57 -21.22 -24.56
N PRO A 276 -9.59 -21.82 -25.27
CA PRO A 276 -8.20 -21.37 -25.22
C PRO A 276 -7.96 -20.11 -26.06
N ASN A 277 -8.78 -19.85 -27.09
CA ASN A 277 -8.52 -18.87 -28.14
C ASN A 277 -9.68 -17.88 -28.40
N ASN A 278 -10.74 -17.92 -27.60
CA ASN A 278 -11.96 -17.13 -27.76
C ASN A 278 -12.73 -17.43 -29.07
N VAL A 279 -12.48 -18.58 -29.70
CA VAL A 279 -13.12 -19.02 -30.95
C VAL A 279 -13.76 -20.39 -30.74
N ASP A 280 -12.96 -21.37 -30.30
CA ASP A 280 -13.40 -22.75 -30.10
C ASP A 280 -13.83 -22.94 -28.65
N TYR A 281 -15.13 -23.19 -28.44
CA TYR A 281 -15.74 -23.32 -27.13
C TYR A 281 -16.17 -24.75 -26.84
N LEU A 282 -15.80 -25.26 -25.67
CA LEU A 282 -16.21 -26.54 -25.13
C LEU A 282 -17.30 -26.33 -24.08
N ASP A 283 -18.35 -27.14 -24.14
CA ASP A 283 -19.45 -27.16 -23.18
C ASP A 283 -19.01 -27.85 -21.88
N GLU A 284 -19.25 -27.21 -20.73
CA GLU A 284 -19.05 -27.81 -19.41
C GLU A 284 -20.35 -28.48 -18.92
N GLU A 285 -20.27 -29.73 -18.49
CA GLU A 285 -21.39 -30.44 -17.87
C GLU A 285 -21.36 -30.29 -16.33
N PRO A 286 -22.53 -30.28 -15.66
CA PRO A 286 -23.87 -30.44 -16.21
C PRO A 286 -24.46 -29.13 -16.73
N LYS A 287 -25.32 -29.23 -17.74
CA LYS A 287 -26.29 -28.18 -18.08
C LYS A 287 -27.35 -28.03 -16.97
N ILE A 288 -27.59 -26.80 -16.52
CA ILE A 288 -28.43 -26.51 -15.35
C ILE A 288 -29.75 -25.86 -15.79
N GLU A 289 -30.89 -26.37 -15.30
CA GLU A 289 -32.18 -25.69 -15.38
C GLU A 289 -32.35 -24.70 -14.23
N LEU A 290 -32.72 -23.45 -14.55
CA LEU A 290 -33.03 -22.38 -13.61
C LEU A 290 -34.52 -22.04 -13.65
N LEU A 291 -35.19 -22.26 -12.52
CA LEU A 291 -36.58 -21.84 -12.32
C LEU A 291 -36.70 -20.32 -12.14
N PRO A 292 -37.88 -19.73 -12.37
CA PRO A 292 -38.13 -18.31 -12.09
C PRO A 292 -37.69 -17.89 -10.68
N GLY A 293 -36.95 -16.79 -10.58
CA GLY A 293 -36.40 -16.26 -9.32
C GLY A 293 -35.17 -17.00 -8.78
N GLN A 294 -34.83 -18.18 -9.32
CA GLN A 294 -33.72 -18.99 -8.82
C GLN A 294 -32.37 -18.38 -9.17
N SER A 295 -31.41 -18.51 -8.23
CA SER A 295 -30.01 -18.16 -8.44
C SER A 295 -29.13 -19.41 -8.31
N ARG A 296 -28.05 -19.47 -9.09
CA ARG A 296 -27.00 -20.49 -8.98
C ARG A 296 -25.62 -19.87 -9.10
N ILE A 297 -24.68 -20.46 -8.38
CA ILE A 297 -23.25 -20.20 -8.55
C ILE A 297 -22.70 -21.32 -9.41
N MET A 298 -21.99 -20.97 -10.47
CA MET A 298 -21.31 -21.87 -11.40
C MET A 298 -19.81 -21.59 -11.32
N ILE A 299 -19.04 -22.63 -11.09
CA ILE A 299 -17.58 -22.58 -11.02
C ILE A 299 -17.08 -23.56 -12.08
N SER A 300 -16.04 -23.18 -12.82
CA SER A 300 -15.48 -24.07 -13.82
C SER A 300 -14.54 -25.09 -13.20
N ASN A 301 -14.58 -26.31 -13.70
CA ASN A 301 -13.65 -27.38 -13.36
C ASN A 301 -12.38 -27.36 -14.21
N PHE A 302 -12.29 -26.48 -15.21
CA PHE A 302 -11.17 -26.41 -16.15
C PHE A 302 -10.49 -25.04 -16.11
N PHE A 303 -9.17 -25.04 -16.23
CA PHE A 303 -8.38 -23.82 -16.43
C PHE A 303 -8.23 -23.54 -17.93
N ALA A 304 -9.02 -22.60 -18.43
CA ALA A 304 -8.94 -22.09 -19.80
C ALA A 304 -8.72 -20.57 -19.81
N ARG A 305 -8.28 -20.02 -20.94
CA ARG A 305 -8.00 -18.59 -21.07
C ARG A 305 -9.27 -17.75 -21.11
N TYR A 306 -10.33 -18.25 -21.75
CA TYR A 306 -11.61 -17.56 -21.92
C TYR A 306 -12.75 -18.40 -21.39
N ILE A 307 -13.76 -17.73 -20.83
CA ILE A 307 -15.01 -18.32 -20.36
C ILE A 307 -16.22 -17.49 -20.78
N ARG A 308 -17.35 -18.14 -20.99
CA ARG A 308 -18.66 -17.51 -21.16
C ARG A 308 -19.78 -18.41 -20.66
N LEU A 309 -20.98 -17.85 -20.53
CA LEU A 309 -22.20 -18.59 -20.23
C LEU A 309 -23.02 -18.75 -21.51
N ALA A 310 -23.42 -19.99 -21.83
CA ALA A 310 -24.44 -20.27 -22.83
C ALA A 310 -25.81 -20.41 -22.16
N PHE A 311 -26.86 -19.91 -22.80
CA PHE A 311 -28.22 -19.98 -22.26
C PHE A 311 -29.30 -20.05 -23.34
N HIS A 312 -30.44 -20.65 -23.01
CA HIS A 312 -31.66 -20.63 -23.81
C HIS A 312 -32.87 -21.03 -22.97
N LEU A 313 -34.08 -20.82 -23.48
CA LEU A 313 -35.31 -21.30 -22.83
C LEU A 313 -35.34 -22.82 -22.68
N ALA A 314 -35.86 -23.31 -21.56
CA ALA A 314 -36.04 -24.75 -21.34
C ALA A 314 -37.02 -25.35 -22.37
N PRO A 315 -36.92 -26.67 -22.65
CA PRO A 315 -37.86 -27.35 -23.53
C PRO A 315 -39.31 -27.13 -23.07
N GLY A 316 -40.19 -26.74 -24.00
CA GLY A 316 -41.60 -26.45 -23.71
C GLY A 316 -41.93 -24.99 -23.39
N GLU A 317 -40.94 -24.15 -23.10
CA GLU A 317 -41.15 -22.71 -22.88
C GLU A 317 -41.30 -21.94 -24.21
N THR A 318 -42.12 -20.90 -24.19
CA THR A 318 -42.37 -19.99 -25.32
C THR A 318 -42.19 -18.53 -24.91
N GLY A 319 -41.96 -17.65 -25.89
CA GLY A 319 -41.74 -16.22 -25.66
C GLY A 319 -40.28 -15.88 -25.34
N GLU A 320 -40.08 -14.99 -24.37
CA GLU A 320 -38.77 -14.52 -23.93
C GLU A 320 -38.66 -14.62 -22.40
N GLY A 321 -37.50 -15.05 -21.91
CA GLY A 321 -37.13 -15.04 -20.49
C GLY A 321 -36.10 -13.93 -20.21
N THR A 322 -35.73 -13.77 -18.94
CA THR A 322 -34.74 -12.76 -18.54
C THR A 322 -33.72 -13.33 -17.57
N LEU A 323 -32.45 -13.22 -17.91
CA LEU A 323 -31.33 -13.75 -17.13
C LEU A 323 -30.39 -12.63 -16.72
N LYS A 324 -30.02 -12.61 -15.45
CA LYS A 324 -28.97 -11.74 -14.92
C LYS A 324 -27.74 -12.56 -14.58
N VAL A 325 -26.58 -12.08 -15.00
CA VAL A 325 -25.30 -12.79 -14.93
C VAL A 325 -24.28 -11.89 -14.27
N TRP A 326 -23.55 -12.42 -13.29
CA TRP A 326 -22.39 -11.77 -12.70
C TRP A 326 -21.16 -12.65 -12.84
N LEU A 327 -20.05 -12.08 -13.30
CA LEU A 327 -18.72 -12.69 -13.14
C LEU A 327 -18.04 -12.02 -11.96
N GLN A 328 -17.74 -12.82 -10.93
CA GLN A 328 -16.93 -12.41 -9.80
C GLN A 328 -15.60 -13.16 -9.86
N ALA A 329 -14.49 -12.45 -9.93
CA ALA A 329 -13.17 -13.09 -10.03
C ALA A 329 -12.17 -12.42 -9.12
N ARG A 330 -11.31 -13.19 -8.45
CA ARG A 330 -10.21 -12.71 -7.62
C ARG A 330 -8.87 -13.12 -8.22
N GLN A 331 -7.91 -12.20 -8.24
CA GLN A 331 -6.52 -12.51 -8.59
C GLN A 331 -5.79 -13.14 -7.42
#